data_AF-A0A1L8EAX9-F1
#
_entry.id   AF-A0A1L8EAX9-F1
#
_cell.length_a   1.000
_cell.length_b   1.000
_cell.length_c   1.000
_cell.angle_alpha   90.00
_cell.angle_beta   90.00
_cell.angle_gamma   90.00
#
_symmetry.space_group_name_H-M   'P 1'
#
loop_
_entity.id
_entity.type
_entity.pdbx_description
1 polymer ?
#
loop_
_entity_poly.entity_id
_entity_poly.type
_entity_poly.pdbx_seq_one_letter_code
_entity_poly.pdbx_strand_id
1 'polypeptide(L)'
;KNLFLWILLSSIQRQVIAVQRTCYKCEGINCQRTTYKEVETCHSDISVCVTVYEGETIRAQGCLENIPEKLRNKCEGNTIDSLKECHKCSENLCNVWAPSSYECVQCDSKQNPNCAAHGAALKIEPTRCHISRTPNIYCYTVQEGERIMRGCTPTIEDQTTCAHSDECLICNPSILPGCNRFSPNDGDSPEPTPTENPNPQPSGASATGIGEVCYAIMAMIYVVKYL
;
A
#
# COMPACT_ATOMS: atom_id res chain seq x y z
N LYS A 1 -55.32 0.44 41.52
CA LYS A 1 -55.19 0.83 40.09
C LYS A 1 -53.84 1.43 39.70
N ASN A 2 -52.94 1.79 40.64
CA ASN A 2 -51.63 2.42 40.29
C ASN A 2 -50.40 1.49 40.38
N LEU A 3 -50.55 0.23 40.77
CA LEU A 3 -49.39 -0.68 40.95
C LEU A 3 -48.97 -1.36 39.63
N PHE A 4 -49.91 -1.57 38.70
CA PHE A 4 -49.65 -2.19 37.40
C PHE A 4 -48.91 -1.27 36.41
N LEU A 5 -48.97 0.05 36.63
CA LEU A 5 -48.31 1.02 35.74
C LEU A 5 -46.79 1.09 35.99
N TRP A 6 -46.34 0.78 37.21
CA TRP A 6 -44.92 0.79 37.57
C TRP A 6 -44.15 -0.43 37.07
N ILE A 7 -44.83 -1.57 36.88
CA ILE A 7 -44.20 -2.82 36.37
C ILE A 7 -43.99 -2.75 34.84
N LEU A 8 -44.79 -1.95 34.12
CA LEU A 8 -44.63 -1.77 32.67
C LEU A 8 -43.52 -0.78 32.30
N LEU A 9 -43.09 0.09 33.21
CA LEU A 9 -42.00 1.06 32.96
C LEU A 9 -40.59 0.53 33.29
N SER A 10 -40.46 -0.62 33.96
CA SER A 10 -39.14 -1.22 34.27
C SER A 10 -38.58 -2.14 33.19
N SER A 11 -39.33 -2.42 32.12
CA SER A 11 -38.98 -3.46 31.13
C SER A 11 -38.35 -2.95 29.84
N ILE A 12 -38.03 -1.66 29.75
CA ILE A 12 -37.20 -1.15 28.64
C ILE A 12 -35.74 -1.50 28.95
N GLN A 13 -35.41 -2.79 28.89
CA GLN A 13 -34.04 -3.22 28.69
C GLN A 13 -33.62 -2.65 27.34
N ARG A 14 -32.85 -1.55 27.39
CA ARG A 14 -32.05 -1.09 26.25
C ARG A 14 -31.19 -2.28 25.83
N GLN A 15 -31.62 -3.00 24.82
CA GLN A 15 -30.74 -3.87 24.05
C GLN A 15 -29.75 -2.90 23.40
N VAL A 16 -28.64 -2.62 24.09
CA VAL A 16 -27.48 -2.01 23.45
C VAL A 16 -26.97 -3.11 22.53
N ILE A 17 -27.39 -3.08 21.28
CA ILE A 17 -26.78 -3.91 20.24
C ILE A 17 -25.36 -3.36 20.12
N ALA A 18 -24.42 -3.97 20.85
CA ALA A 18 -23.01 -3.71 20.65
C ALA A 18 -22.71 -4.16 19.22
N VAL A 19 -22.49 -3.20 18.32
CA VAL A 19 -22.18 -3.50 16.92
C VAL A 19 -20.78 -4.09 16.89
N GLN A 20 -20.68 -5.41 16.91
CA GLN A 20 -19.39 -6.09 16.87
C GLN A 20 -18.64 -5.73 15.58
N ARG A 21 -17.39 -5.33 15.73
CA ARG A 21 -16.53 -4.97 14.60
C ARG A 21 -16.09 -6.21 13.83
N THR A 22 -15.94 -6.07 12.52
CA THR A 22 -15.39 -7.13 11.66
C THR A 22 -14.08 -6.66 11.04
N CYS A 23 -13.09 -7.56 10.93
CA CYS A 23 -11.79 -7.30 10.33
C CYS A 23 -11.43 -8.39 9.34
N TYR A 24 -10.64 -8.08 8.31
CA TYR A 24 -9.98 -9.14 7.55
C TYR A 24 -8.98 -9.86 8.45
N LYS A 25 -8.89 -11.18 8.26
CA LYS A 25 -8.03 -12.04 9.06
C LYS A 25 -7.07 -12.79 8.15
N CYS A 26 -5.82 -12.88 8.55
CA CYS A 26 -4.81 -13.78 7.99
C CYS A 26 -3.61 -13.89 8.93
N GLU A 27 -2.83 -14.97 8.80
CA GLU A 27 -1.53 -15.10 9.46
C GLU A 27 -0.54 -15.81 8.53
N GLY A 28 0.72 -15.34 8.54
CA GLY A 28 1.83 -15.98 7.85
C GLY A 28 1.59 -16.12 6.35
N ILE A 29 1.72 -17.34 5.84
CA ILE A 29 1.60 -17.63 4.40
C ILE A 29 0.21 -17.30 3.85
N ASN A 30 -0.83 -17.33 4.68
CA ASN A 30 -2.19 -17.01 4.24
C ASN A 30 -2.34 -15.52 3.88
N CYS A 31 -1.57 -14.63 4.52
CA CYS A 31 -1.55 -13.21 4.16
C CYS A 31 -0.93 -12.93 2.79
N GLN A 32 -0.14 -13.88 2.28
CA GLN A 32 0.54 -13.78 0.98
C GLN A 32 -0.29 -14.38 -0.16
N ARG A 33 -1.40 -15.03 0.16
CA ARG A 33 -2.26 -15.67 -0.84
C ARG A 33 -3.24 -14.67 -1.42
N THR A 34 -3.16 -14.51 -2.72
CA THR A 34 -3.96 -13.51 -3.45
C THR A 34 -5.48 -13.75 -3.31
N THR A 35 -5.88 -15.01 -3.15
CA THR A 35 -7.26 -15.47 -3.05
C THR A 35 -7.77 -15.60 -1.62
N TYR A 36 -6.91 -15.54 -0.61
CA TYR A 36 -7.30 -15.87 0.77
C TYR A 36 -8.06 -14.71 1.40
N LYS A 37 -9.37 -14.83 1.59
CA LYS A 37 -10.25 -13.78 2.13
C LYS A 37 -11.05 -14.31 3.32
N GLU A 38 -10.42 -14.33 4.49
CA GLU A 38 -11.11 -14.64 5.75
C GLU A 38 -11.47 -13.34 6.50
N VAL A 39 -12.57 -13.37 7.24
CA VAL A 39 -13.06 -12.28 8.08
C VAL A 39 -13.30 -12.85 9.47
N GLU A 40 -12.97 -12.08 10.49
CA GLU A 40 -13.32 -12.37 11.87
C GLU A 40 -14.18 -11.26 12.47
N THR A 41 -14.96 -11.63 13.49
CA THR A 41 -15.73 -10.71 14.31
C THR A 41 -14.98 -10.48 15.63
N CYS A 42 -14.65 -9.24 15.93
CA CYS A 42 -13.94 -8.86 17.14
C CYS A 42 -14.82 -9.01 18.38
N HIS A 43 -14.18 -9.11 19.54
CA HIS A 43 -14.89 -9.34 20.80
C HIS A 43 -15.81 -8.16 21.18
N SER A 44 -15.46 -6.94 20.75
CA SER A 44 -16.19 -5.71 21.10
C SER A 44 -16.25 -4.71 19.95
N ASP A 45 -17.15 -3.73 20.08
CA ASP A 45 -17.28 -2.57 19.19
C ASP A 45 -16.22 -1.49 19.45
N ILE A 46 -15.33 -1.68 20.43
CA ILE A 46 -14.14 -0.86 20.67
C ILE A 46 -12.84 -1.53 20.20
N SER A 47 -12.89 -2.80 19.80
CA SER A 47 -11.73 -3.54 19.27
C SER A 47 -11.16 -2.86 18.01
N VAL A 48 -9.86 -2.95 17.74
CA VAL A 48 -9.24 -2.26 16.59
C VAL A 48 -8.82 -3.28 15.55
N CYS A 49 -9.12 -3.04 14.26
CA CYS A 49 -8.57 -3.86 13.19
C CYS A 49 -7.13 -3.45 12.93
N VAL A 50 -6.27 -4.42 12.65
CA VAL A 50 -4.86 -4.18 12.38
C VAL A 50 -4.35 -4.91 11.15
N THR A 51 -3.29 -4.35 10.56
CA THR A 51 -2.41 -4.98 9.59
C THR A 51 -0.98 -4.89 10.13
N VAL A 52 -0.34 -6.03 10.33
CA VAL A 52 1.03 -6.13 10.86
C VAL A 52 2.00 -6.43 9.72
N TYR A 53 3.07 -5.67 9.66
CA TYR A 53 4.09 -5.75 8.62
C TYR A 53 5.43 -6.27 9.16
N GLU A 54 6.20 -6.87 8.26
CA GLU A 54 7.62 -7.10 8.41
C GLU A 54 8.30 -6.68 7.11
N GLY A 55 8.93 -5.51 7.13
CA GLY A 55 9.32 -4.82 5.90
C GLY A 55 8.12 -4.59 4.99
N GLU A 56 8.20 -5.08 3.76
CA GLU A 56 7.13 -4.96 2.76
C GLU A 56 6.12 -6.12 2.79
N THR A 57 6.25 -7.03 3.77
CA THR A 57 5.43 -8.24 3.83
C THR A 57 4.37 -8.12 4.91
N ILE A 58 3.11 -8.42 4.56
CA ILE A 58 2.02 -8.54 5.53
C ILE A 58 2.15 -9.87 6.28
N ARG A 59 2.30 -9.81 7.59
CA ARG A 59 2.47 -10.98 8.47
C ARG A 59 1.19 -11.40 9.14
N ALA A 60 0.32 -10.45 9.48
CA ALA A 60 -0.98 -10.75 10.06
C ALA A 60 -1.99 -9.64 9.78
N GLN A 61 -3.25 -10.03 9.71
CA GLN A 61 -4.41 -9.13 9.74
C GLN A 61 -5.41 -9.70 10.74
N GLY A 62 -6.13 -8.82 11.45
CA GLY A 62 -7.17 -9.24 12.36
C GLY A 62 -7.60 -8.16 13.34
N CYS A 63 -8.41 -8.54 14.32
CA CYS A 63 -8.65 -7.79 15.53
C CYS A 63 -7.37 -7.78 16.37
N LEU A 64 -6.97 -6.63 16.91
CA LEU A 64 -5.73 -6.45 17.66
C LEU A 64 -5.56 -7.50 18.77
N GLU A 65 -6.64 -7.83 19.48
CA GLU A 65 -6.65 -8.81 20.57
C GLU A 65 -6.32 -10.24 20.12
N ASN A 66 -6.65 -10.59 18.86
CA ASN A 66 -6.48 -11.92 18.30
C ASN A 66 -5.13 -12.11 17.60
N ILE A 67 -4.36 -11.03 17.37
CA ILE A 67 -3.02 -11.12 16.82
C ILE A 67 -2.08 -11.81 17.83
N PRO A 68 -1.27 -12.80 17.41
CA PRO A 68 -0.27 -13.43 18.27
C PRO A 68 0.64 -12.39 18.93
N GLU A 69 0.94 -12.56 20.21
CA GLU A 69 1.67 -11.57 21.04
C GLU A 69 2.94 -11.04 20.36
N LYS A 70 3.77 -11.94 19.81
CA LYS A 70 5.01 -11.58 19.12
C LYS A 70 4.81 -10.57 17.97
N LEU A 71 3.68 -10.66 17.26
CA LEU A 71 3.32 -9.73 16.18
C LEU A 71 2.57 -8.52 16.72
N ARG A 72 1.73 -8.71 17.74
CA ARG A 72 0.94 -7.66 18.37
C ARG A 72 1.79 -6.57 19.00
N ASN A 73 2.98 -6.89 19.51
CA ASN A 73 3.89 -5.91 20.10
C ASN A 73 4.34 -4.82 19.10
N LYS A 74 4.33 -5.12 17.79
CA LYS A 74 4.57 -4.12 16.73
C LYS A 74 3.46 -3.06 16.63
N CYS A 75 2.30 -3.35 17.21
CA CYS A 75 1.15 -2.47 17.29
C CYS A 75 1.05 -1.76 18.65
N GLU A 76 2.07 -1.75 19.49
CA GLU A 76 2.01 -1.02 20.76
C GLU A 76 1.92 0.51 20.53
N GLY A 77 1.29 1.22 21.47
CA GLY A 77 1.04 2.66 21.39
C GLY A 77 -0.32 3.05 20.81
N ASN A 78 -0.53 4.35 20.60
CA ASN A 78 -1.83 4.91 20.18
C ASN A 78 -1.81 5.45 18.74
N THR A 79 -0.68 5.39 18.05
CA THR A 79 -0.55 5.85 16.68
C THR A 79 -1.27 4.91 15.72
N ILE A 80 -1.98 5.48 14.74
CA ILE A 80 -2.58 4.74 13.60
C ILE A 80 -1.52 3.88 12.94
N ASP A 81 -0.35 4.45 12.70
CA ASP A 81 0.81 3.77 12.18
C ASP A 81 1.91 3.69 13.23
N SER A 82 2.10 2.49 13.80
CA SER A 82 3.11 2.24 14.83
C SER A 82 4.41 1.86 14.14
N LEU A 83 5.37 2.78 14.10
CA LEU A 83 6.71 2.62 13.52
C LEU A 83 6.74 2.06 12.08
N LYS A 84 5.66 2.26 11.30
CA LYS A 84 5.45 1.63 9.97
C LYS A 84 5.33 0.09 10.00
N GLU A 85 5.32 -0.53 11.17
CA GLU A 85 5.22 -1.98 11.36
C GLU A 85 3.80 -2.46 11.67
N CYS A 86 2.91 -1.54 12.02
CA CYS A 86 1.50 -1.86 12.22
C CYS A 86 0.61 -0.69 11.83
N HIS A 87 -0.46 -0.98 11.09
CA HIS A 87 -1.54 -0.04 10.81
C HIS A 87 -2.79 -0.42 11.61
N LYS A 88 -3.47 0.57 12.21
CA LYS A 88 -4.66 0.43 13.04
C LYS A 88 -5.83 1.22 12.47
N CYS A 89 -7.02 0.63 12.47
CA CYS A 89 -8.24 1.31 12.04
C CYS A 89 -9.48 0.76 12.77
N SER A 90 -10.55 1.57 12.83
CA SER A 90 -11.73 1.29 13.68
C SER A 90 -13.04 1.17 12.90
N GLU A 91 -12.97 1.00 11.59
CA GLU A 91 -14.12 0.71 10.73
C GLU A 91 -14.21 -0.80 10.42
N ASN A 92 -15.36 -1.25 9.90
CA ASN A 92 -15.49 -2.63 9.47
C ASN A 92 -14.60 -2.90 8.26
N LEU A 93 -13.85 -4.00 8.29
CA LEU A 93 -13.02 -4.49 7.18
C LEU A 93 -11.98 -3.47 6.69
N CYS A 94 -11.57 -2.55 7.56
CA CYS A 94 -10.74 -1.41 7.19
C CYS A 94 -9.25 -1.74 7.08
N ASN A 95 -8.81 -2.90 7.56
CA ASN A 95 -7.40 -3.28 7.64
C ASN A 95 -6.85 -3.76 6.29
N VAL A 96 -7.12 -3.01 5.23
CA VAL A 96 -6.75 -3.31 3.85
C VAL A 96 -5.63 -2.39 3.35
N TRP A 97 -4.60 -2.14 4.16
CA TRP A 97 -3.53 -1.19 3.79
C TRP A 97 -2.23 -1.87 3.41
N ALA A 98 -1.66 -1.44 2.28
CA ALA A 98 -0.33 -1.87 1.86
C ALA A 98 0.75 -1.39 2.86
N PRO A 99 1.95 -1.98 2.84
CA PRO A 99 3.08 -1.44 3.58
C PRO A 99 3.37 0.01 3.20
N SER A 100 3.99 0.76 4.12
CA SER A 100 4.27 2.20 3.93
C SER A 100 5.20 2.56 2.76
N SER A 101 5.86 1.58 2.12
CA SER A 101 6.63 1.82 0.90
C SER A 101 5.74 1.93 -0.36
N TYR A 102 4.46 1.56 -0.26
CA TYR A 102 3.51 1.60 -1.38
C TYR A 102 2.54 2.78 -1.21
N GLU A 103 3.06 3.99 -1.46
CA GLU A 103 2.29 5.23 -1.38
C GLU A 103 2.20 5.91 -2.76
N CYS A 104 0.97 6.23 -3.17
CA CYS A 104 0.68 6.89 -4.44
C CYS A 104 -0.13 8.16 -4.19
N VAL A 105 -0.05 9.12 -5.12
CA VAL A 105 -1.06 10.19 -5.17
C VAL A 105 -2.38 9.56 -5.59
N GLN A 106 -3.44 9.81 -4.82
CA GLN A 106 -4.78 9.27 -5.06
C GLN A 106 -5.76 10.43 -5.17
N CYS A 107 -6.18 10.77 -6.38
CA CYS A 107 -7.06 11.90 -6.63
C CYS A 107 -7.74 11.84 -8.00
N ASP A 108 -8.74 12.70 -8.17
CA ASP A 108 -9.51 12.84 -9.40
C ASP A 108 -9.79 14.34 -9.62
N SER A 109 -9.36 14.88 -10.76
CA SER A 109 -9.48 16.32 -11.05
C SER A 109 -10.92 16.81 -11.14
N LYS A 110 -11.88 15.91 -11.36
CA LYS A 110 -13.31 16.23 -11.31
C LYS A 110 -13.78 16.57 -9.89
N GLN A 111 -13.18 15.95 -8.89
CA GLN A 111 -13.54 16.12 -7.47
C GLN A 111 -12.61 17.10 -6.75
N ASN A 112 -11.34 17.12 -7.15
CA ASN A 112 -10.31 17.99 -6.59
C ASN A 112 -9.49 18.63 -7.73
N PRO A 113 -9.72 19.90 -8.07
CA PRO A 113 -9.03 20.58 -9.17
C PRO A 113 -7.49 20.56 -9.04
N ASN A 114 -6.95 20.47 -7.81
CA ASN A 114 -5.50 20.37 -7.61
C ASN A 114 -4.91 19.07 -8.19
N CYS A 115 -5.73 18.05 -8.46
CA CYS A 115 -5.29 16.81 -9.09
C CYS A 115 -4.85 16.99 -10.55
N ALA A 116 -5.34 18.05 -11.21
CA ALA A 116 -4.90 18.44 -12.55
C ALA A 116 -3.52 19.14 -12.54
N ALA A 117 -2.92 19.37 -11.38
CA ALA A 117 -1.54 19.86 -11.30
C ALA A 117 -0.54 18.71 -11.47
N HIS A 118 0.70 19.08 -11.81
CA HIS A 118 1.76 18.16 -12.20
C HIS A 118 3.06 18.48 -11.48
N GLY A 119 3.89 17.46 -11.24
CA GLY A 119 5.21 17.62 -10.64
C GLY A 119 5.13 18.46 -9.36
N ALA A 120 6.05 19.42 -9.19
CA ALA A 120 6.13 20.25 -7.98
C ALA A 120 4.87 21.12 -7.72
N ALA A 121 4.03 21.36 -8.72
CA ALA A 121 2.79 22.11 -8.56
C ALA A 121 1.68 21.27 -7.92
N LEU A 122 1.75 19.93 -8.00
CA LEU A 122 0.82 19.03 -7.34
C LEU A 122 1.03 19.04 -5.83
N LYS A 123 0.07 19.62 -5.09
CA LYS A 123 0.08 19.77 -3.62
C LYS A 123 -0.76 18.70 -2.91
N ILE A 124 -0.79 17.49 -3.48
CA ILE A 124 -1.46 16.34 -2.89
C ILE A 124 -0.38 15.36 -2.46
N GLU A 125 -0.31 15.10 -1.16
CA GLU A 125 0.64 14.15 -0.61
C GLU A 125 0.23 12.71 -0.97
N PRO A 126 1.21 11.83 -1.27
CA PRO A 126 0.95 10.42 -1.44
C PRO A 126 0.32 9.80 -0.20
N THR A 127 -0.54 8.81 -0.42
CA THR A 127 -1.17 8.03 0.65
C THR A 127 -1.03 6.56 0.33
N ARG A 128 -1.08 5.72 1.37
CA ARG A 128 -0.93 4.28 1.19
C ARG A 128 -2.00 3.72 0.27
N CYS A 129 -1.56 2.84 -0.60
CA CYS A 129 -2.47 2.02 -1.37
C CYS A 129 -3.26 1.08 -0.48
N HIS A 130 -4.47 0.74 -0.90
CA HIS A 130 -5.09 -0.47 -0.41
C HIS A 130 -4.25 -1.68 -0.80
N ILE A 131 -4.29 -2.74 0.02
CA ILE A 131 -3.63 -4.01 -0.28
C ILE A 131 -4.17 -4.48 -1.61
N SER A 132 -3.31 -4.47 -2.62
CA SER A 132 -3.49 -5.39 -3.71
C SER A 132 -2.98 -6.73 -3.27
N ARG A 133 -3.85 -7.73 -3.40
CA ARG A 133 -3.46 -9.12 -3.31
C ARG A 133 -2.79 -9.61 -4.58
N THR A 134 -2.65 -8.79 -5.62
CA THR A 134 -1.78 -9.11 -6.75
C THR A 134 -0.32 -8.87 -6.36
N PRO A 135 0.62 -9.61 -6.96
CA PRO A 135 2.03 -9.25 -6.88
C PRO A 135 2.21 -7.83 -7.44
N ASN A 136 2.99 -7.01 -6.73
CA ASN A 136 3.38 -5.65 -7.12
C ASN A 136 2.21 -4.65 -7.21
N ILE A 137 2.20 -3.68 -6.29
CA ILE A 137 1.33 -2.51 -6.35
C ILE A 137 2.07 -1.42 -7.13
N TYR A 138 1.44 -0.89 -8.18
CA TYR A 138 1.95 0.26 -8.92
C TYR A 138 1.05 1.47 -8.70
N CYS A 139 1.62 2.65 -8.94
CA CYS A 139 0.85 3.88 -9.07
C CYS A 139 0.53 4.13 -10.54
N TYR A 140 -0.64 4.69 -10.82
CA TYR A 140 -1.02 5.15 -12.15
C TYR A 140 -1.37 6.63 -12.18
N THR A 141 -1.25 7.24 -13.35
CA THR A 141 -1.91 8.47 -13.77
C THR A 141 -2.59 8.23 -15.11
N VAL A 142 -3.90 8.43 -15.18
CA VAL A 142 -4.69 8.36 -16.41
C VAL A 142 -5.17 9.76 -16.77
N GLN A 143 -5.14 10.09 -18.06
CA GLN A 143 -5.72 11.31 -18.61
C GLN A 143 -6.89 10.95 -19.54
N GLU A 144 -8.11 11.37 -19.19
CA GLU A 144 -9.29 11.23 -20.04
C GLU A 144 -9.75 12.63 -20.47
N GLY A 145 -9.31 13.08 -21.65
CA GLY A 145 -9.50 14.45 -22.09
C GLY A 145 -8.79 15.45 -21.16
N GLU A 146 -9.55 16.30 -20.47
CA GLU A 146 -9.03 17.24 -19.46
C GLU A 146 -9.03 16.67 -18.02
N ARG A 147 -9.59 15.46 -17.84
CA ARG A 147 -9.67 14.85 -16.52
C ARG A 147 -8.40 14.05 -16.23
N ILE A 148 -7.81 14.29 -15.07
CA ILE A 148 -6.66 13.54 -14.57
C ILE A 148 -7.11 12.71 -13.38
N MET A 149 -6.81 11.41 -13.42
CA MET A 149 -7.06 10.46 -12.35
C MET A 149 -5.75 9.81 -11.93
N ARG A 150 -5.49 9.77 -10.63
CA ARG A 150 -4.28 9.21 -10.04
C ARG A 150 -4.68 8.19 -8.99
N GLY A 151 -4.00 7.05 -8.94
CA GLY A 151 -4.30 6.03 -7.95
C GLY A 151 -3.31 4.89 -7.91
N CYS A 152 -3.68 3.83 -7.20
CA CYS A 152 -2.95 2.57 -7.16
C CYS A 152 -3.62 1.56 -8.09
N THR A 153 -2.87 0.69 -8.78
CA THR A 153 -3.43 -0.38 -9.61
C THR A 153 -3.73 -1.61 -8.75
N PRO A 154 -5.01 -1.99 -8.54
CA PRO A 154 -5.34 -3.15 -7.71
C PRO A 154 -5.26 -4.48 -8.45
N THR A 155 -5.20 -4.50 -9.79
CA THR A 155 -5.18 -5.75 -10.56
C THR A 155 -4.12 -5.77 -11.67
N ILE A 156 -3.74 -6.97 -12.11
CA ILE A 156 -2.87 -7.17 -13.28
C ILE A 156 -3.56 -6.64 -14.55
N GLU A 157 -4.89 -6.74 -14.63
CA GLU A 157 -5.67 -6.22 -15.74
C GLU A 157 -5.57 -4.69 -15.82
N ASP A 158 -5.69 -3.98 -14.69
CA ASP A 158 -5.51 -2.51 -14.65
C ASP A 158 -4.09 -2.12 -15.06
N GLN A 159 -3.09 -2.85 -14.55
CA GLN A 159 -1.68 -2.62 -14.91
C GLN A 159 -1.45 -2.80 -16.41
N THR A 160 -1.97 -3.88 -16.97
CA THR A 160 -1.85 -4.21 -18.40
C THR A 160 -2.59 -3.20 -19.26
N THR A 161 -3.79 -2.79 -18.85
CA THR A 161 -4.60 -1.80 -19.58
C THR A 161 -3.90 -0.46 -19.61
N CYS A 162 -3.37 0.01 -18.47
CA CYS A 162 -2.60 1.24 -18.40
C CYS A 162 -1.34 1.18 -19.27
N ALA A 163 -0.58 0.08 -19.21
CA ALA A 163 0.65 -0.07 -19.97
C ALA A 163 0.47 -0.06 -21.50
N HIS A 164 -0.74 -0.28 -22.01
CA HIS A 164 -1.07 -0.24 -23.45
C HIS A 164 -1.74 1.07 -23.90
N SER A 165 -1.84 2.08 -23.02
CA SER A 165 -2.45 3.36 -23.33
C SER A 165 -1.43 4.50 -23.25
N ASP A 166 -1.34 5.30 -24.32
CA ASP A 166 -0.53 6.53 -24.31
C ASP A 166 -1.12 7.61 -23.37
N GLU A 167 -2.38 7.43 -22.95
CA GLU A 167 -3.05 8.28 -21.97
C GLU A 167 -2.85 7.79 -20.53
N CYS A 168 -2.01 6.79 -20.30
CA CYS A 168 -1.73 6.26 -18.97
C CYS A 168 -0.24 6.11 -18.68
N LEU A 169 0.17 6.54 -17.49
CA LEU A 169 1.51 6.37 -16.96
C LEU A 169 1.45 5.49 -15.72
N ILE A 170 2.30 4.45 -15.69
CA ILE A 170 2.46 3.54 -14.54
C ILE A 170 3.88 3.64 -13.99
N CYS A 171 4.01 3.57 -12.66
CA CYS A 171 5.32 3.66 -12.00
C CYS A 171 5.34 2.89 -10.68
N ASN A 172 6.53 2.49 -10.23
CA ASN A 172 6.71 1.66 -9.03
C ASN A 172 6.92 2.54 -7.77
N PRO A 173 5.98 2.57 -6.82
CA PRO A 173 6.10 3.39 -5.60
C PRO A 173 7.24 2.95 -4.67
N SER A 174 7.66 1.68 -4.71
CA SER A 174 8.79 1.20 -3.90
C SER A 174 10.13 1.80 -4.35
N ILE A 175 10.22 2.28 -5.60
CA ILE A 175 11.41 2.98 -6.12
C ILE A 175 11.31 4.47 -5.80
N LEU A 176 10.14 5.07 -6.07
CA LEU A 176 9.88 6.49 -5.83
C LEU A 176 8.45 6.68 -5.30
N PRO A 177 8.27 6.95 -3.99
CA PRO A 177 6.95 7.23 -3.43
C PRO A 177 6.28 8.41 -4.14
N GLY A 178 4.99 8.28 -4.48
CA GLY A 178 4.28 9.31 -5.22
C GLY A 178 4.81 9.58 -6.64
N CYS A 179 5.45 8.59 -7.28
CA CYS A 179 5.96 8.69 -8.64
C CYS A 179 4.89 9.11 -9.67
N ASN A 180 3.61 8.80 -9.40
CA ASN A 180 2.49 9.19 -10.23
C ASN A 180 2.05 10.65 -10.02
N ARG A 181 3.00 11.55 -9.80
CA ARG A 181 2.78 13.01 -9.78
C ARG A 181 2.94 13.67 -11.15
N PHE A 182 3.51 12.93 -12.10
CA PHE A 182 3.64 13.32 -13.50
C PHE A 182 2.50 12.72 -14.31
N SER A 183 2.22 13.31 -15.46
CA SER A 183 1.22 12.82 -16.42
C SER A 183 1.89 12.28 -17.68
N PRO A 184 1.16 11.52 -18.49
CA PRO A 184 1.68 10.99 -19.76
C PRO A 184 2.16 12.09 -20.72
N ASN A 185 1.60 13.30 -20.63
CA ASN A 185 1.94 14.44 -21.48
C ASN A 185 3.00 15.37 -20.88
N ASP A 186 3.46 15.11 -19.65
CA ASP A 186 4.62 15.81 -19.09
C ASP A 186 5.87 15.20 -19.74
N GLY A 187 6.35 15.84 -20.82
CA GLY A 187 7.51 15.38 -21.59
C GLY A 187 8.65 14.91 -20.70
N ASP A 188 9.10 13.68 -20.96
CA ASP A 188 10.04 12.87 -20.19
C ASP A 188 9.84 12.90 -18.67
N SER A 189 9.20 11.83 -18.17
CA SER A 189 9.36 11.35 -16.80
C SER A 189 10.84 11.50 -16.41
N PRO A 190 11.17 12.04 -15.22
CA PRO A 190 12.56 12.12 -14.81
C PRO A 190 13.12 10.70 -14.78
N GLU A 191 13.98 10.40 -15.75
CA GLU A 191 14.85 9.23 -15.71
C GLU A 191 15.56 9.27 -14.35
N PRO A 192 15.58 8.18 -13.59
CA PRO A 192 16.30 8.17 -12.32
C PRO A 192 17.74 8.56 -12.63
N THR A 193 18.11 9.78 -12.23
CA THR A 193 19.46 10.29 -12.47
C THR A 193 20.40 9.31 -11.79
N PRO A 194 21.29 8.62 -12.53
CA PRO A 194 22.33 7.84 -11.90
C PRO A 194 23.07 8.81 -10.99
N THR A 195 23.07 8.53 -9.68
CA THR A 195 23.77 9.33 -8.68
C THR A 195 25.15 9.67 -9.22
N GLU A 196 25.36 10.95 -9.55
CA GLU A 196 26.62 11.44 -10.05
C GLU A 196 27.64 11.24 -8.94
N ASN A 197 28.45 10.19 -9.08
CA ASN A 197 29.60 9.96 -8.24
C ASN A 197 30.54 11.15 -8.47
N PRO A 198 30.94 11.93 -7.44
CA PRO A 198 31.86 13.04 -7.65
C PRO A 198 33.16 12.50 -8.25
N ASN A 199 33.48 12.99 -9.45
CA ASN A 199 34.59 12.54 -10.29
C ASN A 199 35.97 12.61 -9.54
N PRO A 200 36.98 11.84 -9.98
CA PRO A 200 38.14 11.45 -9.20
C PRO A 200 39.25 12.49 -9.26
N GLN A 201 39.98 12.63 -8.15
CA GLN A 201 41.29 13.26 -8.16
C GLN A 201 42.38 12.17 -8.14
N PRO A 202 43.44 12.28 -8.96
CA PRO A 202 44.40 11.21 -9.18
C PRO A 202 45.52 11.26 -8.15
N SER A 203 45.72 10.15 -7.44
CA SER A 203 47.00 9.83 -6.82
C SER A 203 47.06 8.32 -6.63
N GLY A 204 47.94 7.68 -7.42
CA GLY A 204 47.93 6.25 -7.67
C GLY A 204 48.32 5.37 -6.49
N ALA A 205 47.79 4.15 -6.48
CA ALA A 205 48.54 2.91 -6.47
C ALA A 205 47.57 1.70 -6.50
N SER A 206 47.85 0.78 -7.44
CA SER A 206 47.52 -0.65 -7.46
C SER A 206 46.06 -1.11 -7.58
N ALA A 207 45.77 -1.62 -8.78
CA ALA A 207 44.59 -2.38 -9.17
C ALA A 207 44.61 -3.83 -8.66
N THR A 208 43.44 -4.38 -8.32
CA THR A 208 43.02 -5.77 -8.66
C THR A 208 41.49 -5.95 -8.52
N GLY A 209 40.81 -6.02 -9.67
CA GLY A 209 39.83 -7.05 -10.04
C GLY A 209 38.53 -7.25 -9.27
N ILE A 210 37.43 -6.62 -9.73
CA ILE A 210 36.06 -7.18 -9.57
C ILE A 210 35.15 -6.95 -10.80
N GLY A 211 35.61 -6.23 -11.84
CA GLY A 211 34.77 -5.85 -12.99
C GLY A 211 34.58 -6.91 -14.08
N GLU A 212 35.45 -7.93 -14.17
CA GLU A 212 35.38 -8.92 -15.25
C GLU A 212 34.42 -10.10 -14.98
N VAL A 213 33.96 -10.29 -13.74
CA VAL A 213 33.12 -11.44 -13.39
C VAL A 213 31.68 -11.25 -13.85
N CYS A 214 31.16 -10.02 -13.88
CA CYS A 214 29.77 -9.77 -14.27
C CYS A 214 29.52 -9.92 -15.78
N TYR A 215 30.48 -9.55 -16.63
CA TYR A 215 30.31 -9.67 -18.09
C TYR A 215 30.36 -11.13 -18.58
N ALA A 216 31.18 -11.97 -17.94
CA ALA A 216 31.28 -13.38 -18.30
C ALA A 216 30.01 -14.19 -17.95
N ILE A 217 29.31 -13.84 -16.86
CA ILE A 217 28.09 -14.53 -16.44
C ILE A 217 26.92 -14.22 -17.39
N MET A 218 26.80 -12.96 -17.86
CA MET A 218 25.73 -12.56 -18.78
C MET A 218 25.90 -13.17 -20.18
N ALA A 219 27.13 -13.38 -20.65
CA ALA A 219 27.38 -14.03 -21.93
C ALA A 219 27.03 -15.53 -21.93
N MET A 220 27.23 -16.23 -20.81
CA MET A 220 26.94 -17.67 -20.71
C MET A 220 25.44 -17.98 -20.65
N ILE A 221 24.61 -17.10 -20.07
CA ILE A 221 23.15 -17.24 -20.07
C ILE A 221 22.58 -17.09 -21.49
N TYR A 222 23.19 -16.24 -22.32
CA TYR A 222 22.70 -15.98 -23.67
C TYR A 222 22.93 -17.17 -24.62
N VAL A 223 24.03 -17.92 -24.44
CA VAL A 223 24.35 -19.08 -25.29
C VAL A 223 23.48 -20.31 -24.98
N VAL A 224 23.05 -20.50 -23.73
CA VAL A 224 22.19 -21.63 -23.34
C VAL A 224 20.75 -21.49 -23.86
N LYS A 225 20.31 -20.28 -24.20
CA LYS A 225 18.94 -20.05 -24.71
C LYS A 225 18.80 -20.32 -26.22
N TYR A 226 19.90 -20.55 -26.94
CA TYR A 226 19.93 -20.69 -28.40
C TYR A 226 20.69 -21.93 -28.91
N LEU A 227 20.87 -22.94 -28.05
CA LEU A 227 21.20 -24.33 -28.40
C LEU A 227 20.06 -25.24 -27.96
#